data_AF-A0A0W0FS28-F1
#
_entry.id   AF-A0A0W0FS28-F1
#
_cell.length_a   1.000
_cell.length_b   1.000
_cell.length_c   1.000
_cell.angle_alpha   90.00
_cell.angle_beta   90.00
_cell.angle_gamma   90.00
#
_symmetry.space_group_name_H-M   'P 1'
#
loop_
_entity.id
_entity.type
_entity.pdbx_description
1 polymer ?
#
loop_
_entity_poly.entity_id
_entity_poly.type
_entity_poly.pdbx_seq_one_letter_code
_entity_poly.pdbx_strand_id
1 'polypeptide(L)'
;MLDLSDLSLVTTPPQTEDKDQGFLKRLFKSTTSLKPLGIFAVDLEMGDKFLLCYDGCGLYTDKNGNPDPDTKIKWEAIAERVALHSPYVLLFNSDFIEAREIQSGKLVQKIEENGIRCLWDGREADGSQPQQARVHAVDVKDGNRTRHEIIEIVPVTDSESAKLV
;
A
#
# COMPACT_ATOMS: atom_id res chain seq x y z
N MET A 1 24.95 -7.57 -7.45
CA MET A 1 24.23 -8.39 -6.45
C MET A 1 23.59 -7.39 -5.53
N LEU A 2 22.27 -7.24 -5.58
CA LEU A 2 21.54 -6.31 -4.70
C LEU A 2 21.63 -6.85 -3.27
N ASP A 3 22.05 -6.00 -2.35
CA ASP A 3 22.10 -6.31 -0.92
C ASP A 3 20.70 -6.17 -0.33
N LEU A 4 20.16 -7.29 0.15
CA LEU A 4 18.79 -7.38 0.67
C LEU A 4 18.68 -6.90 2.12
N SER A 5 19.80 -6.57 2.78
CA SER A 5 19.82 -6.07 4.16
C SER A 5 19.43 -4.58 4.28
N ASP A 6 19.30 -3.88 3.16
CA ASP A 6 19.03 -2.43 3.08
C ASP A 6 17.56 -2.09 2.74
N LEU A 7 16.65 -3.08 2.76
CA LEU A 7 15.24 -2.93 2.37
C LEU A 7 14.33 -2.34 3.47
N SER A 8 14.89 -1.74 4.53
CA SER A 8 14.13 -0.88 5.45
C SER A 8 13.79 0.49 4.84
N LEU A 9 14.43 0.85 3.73
CA LEU A 9 13.99 1.97 2.90
C LEU A 9 12.81 1.53 2.01
N VAL A 10 11.72 2.30 2.01
CA VAL A 10 11.04 2.52 0.72
C VAL A 10 12.04 3.23 -0.17
N THR A 11 12.84 2.42 -0.83
CA THR A 11 13.41 2.77 -2.10
C THR A 11 12.21 2.87 -3.01
N THR A 12 11.99 4.04 -3.62
CA THR A 12 11.33 4.06 -4.94
C THR A 12 11.99 2.93 -5.71
N PRO A 13 11.26 1.88 -6.10
CA PRO A 13 11.92 0.80 -6.80
C PRO A 13 12.60 1.40 -8.01
N PRO A 14 13.79 0.90 -8.38
CA PRO A 14 14.53 1.39 -9.52
C PRO A 14 13.57 1.56 -10.69
N GLN A 15 13.73 2.66 -11.44
CA GLN A 15 12.89 2.98 -12.60
C GLN A 15 12.59 1.69 -13.34
N THR A 16 11.32 1.30 -13.36
CA THR A 16 10.92 -0.01 -13.89
C THR A 16 11.35 -0.07 -15.35
N GLU A 17 12.17 -1.04 -15.70
CA GLU A 17 12.69 -1.13 -17.06
C GLU A 17 11.53 -1.32 -18.05
N ASP A 18 11.71 -0.93 -19.32
CA ASP A 18 10.67 -1.07 -20.34
C ASP A 18 10.16 -2.52 -20.50
N LYS A 19 11.06 -3.49 -20.30
CA LYS A 19 10.71 -4.92 -20.34
C LYS A 19 9.79 -5.32 -19.19
N ASP A 20 10.06 -4.81 -18.00
CA ASP A 20 9.26 -5.04 -16.80
C ASP A 20 7.88 -4.39 -16.94
N GLN A 21 7.82 -3.17 -17.49
CA GLN A 21 6.55 -2.53 -17.85
C GLN A 21 5.75 -3.35 -18.88
N GLY A 22 6.42 -3.93 -19.87
CA GLY A 22 5.78 -4.84 -20.84
C GLY A 22 5.19 -6.09 -20.19
N PHE A 23 5.93 -6.70 -19.25
CA PHE A 23 5.45 -7.83 -18.45
C PHE A 23 4.24 -7.44 -17.59
N LEU A 24 4.34 -6.36 -16.82
CA LEU A 24 3.26 -5.89 -15.93
C LEU A 24 1.99 -5.54 -16.70
N LYS A 25 2.10 -4.83 -17.83
CA LYS A 25 0.96 -4.52 -18.69
C LYS A 25 0.23 -5.77 -19.18
N ARG A 26 0.98 -6.82 -19.57
CA ARG A 26 0.38 -8.11 -19.98
C ARG A 26 -0.26 -8.83 -18.80
N LEU A 27 0.43 -8.88 -17.65
CA LEU A 27 -0.03 -9.56 -16.45
C LEU A 27 -1.34 -8.98 -15.90
N PHE A 28 -1.44 -7.64 -15.88
CA PHE A 28 -2.59 -6.90 -15.36
C PHE A 28 -3.59 -6.46 -16.44
N LYS A 29 -3.34 -6.79 -17.71
CA LYS A 29 -4.12 -6.32 -18.88
C LYS A 29 -4.26 -4.79 -18.89
N SER A 30 -3.22 -4.08 -18.48
CA SER A 30 -3.17 -2.61 -18.47
C SER A 30 -2.67 -2.08 -19.82
N THR A 31 -3.25 -0.97 -20.27
CA THR A 31 -2.80 -0.24 -21.47
C THR A 31 -1.80 0.86 -21.13
N THR A 32 -1.78 1.32 -19.89
CA THR A 32 -0.90 2.37 -19.38
C THR A 32 0.26 1.80 -18.59
N SER A 33 1.36 2.55 -18.50
CA SER A 33 2.47 2.22 -17.60
C SER A 33 1.99 2.23 -16.15
N LEU A 34 2.47 1.29 -15.37
CA LEU A 34 2.15 1.18 -13.94
C LEU A 34 3.27 1.88 -13.16
N LYS A 35 2.93 2.93 -12.41
CA LYS A 35 3.92 3.69 -11.66
C LYS A 35 4.26 2.95 -10.37
N PRO A 36 5.54 2.66 -10.10
CA PRO A 36 5.89 2.05 -8.83
C PRO A 36 5.67 3.01 -7.66
N LEU A 37 5.19 2.47 -6.53
CA LEU A 37 4.93 3.21 -5.29
C LEU A 37 5.75 2.70 -4.10
N GLY A 38 6.10 1.41 -4.06
CA GLY A 38 6.94 0.87 -2.99
C GLY A 38 7.13 -0.64 -3.07
N ILE A 39 8.09 -1.13 -2.28
CA ILE A 39 8.31 -2.55 -2.03
C ILE A 39 8.22 -2.75 -0.52
N PHE A 40 7.48 -3.76 -0.10
CA PHE A 40 7.26 -4.04 1.31
C PHE A 40 7.58 -5.50 1.60
N ALA A 41 8.44 -5.74 2.60
CA ALA A 41 8.55 -7.08 3.18
C ALA A 41 7.22 -7.43 3.84
N VAL A 42 6.70 -8.63 3.53
CA VAL A 42 5.45 -9.13 4.08
C VAL A 42 5.70 -10.45 4.77
N ASP A 43 5.29 -10.55 6.02
CA ASP A 43 5.33 -11.82 6.75
C ASP A 43 4.13 -12.66 6.32
N LEU A 44 4.37 -13.54 5.35
CA LEU A 44 3.43 -14.56 4.92
C LEU A 44 3.99 -15.90 5.38
N GLU A 45 3.13 -16.85 5.78
CA GLU A 45 3.51 -18.14 6.40
C GLU A 45 4.55 -18.98 5.61
N MET A 46 4.85 -18.61 4.36
CA MET A 46 5.88 -19.23 3.53
C MET A 46 6.97 -18.23 3.10
N GLY A 47 7.94 -17.99 3.98
CA GLY A 47 9.25 -17.41 3.67
C GLY A 47 9.29 -15.91 3.37
N ASP A 48 10.48 -15.42 3.01
CA ASP A 48 10.74 -14.01 2.69
C ASP A 48 10.03 -13.60 1.39
N LYS A 49 8.82 -13.05 1.54
CA LYS A 49 8.02 -12.50 0.44
C LYS A 49 7.98 -10.99 0.50
N PHE A 50 7.84 -10.39 -0.68
CA PHE A 50 7.72 -8.95 -0.85
C PHE A 50 6.47 -8.62 -1.64
N LEU A 51 5.79 -7.53 -1.28
CA LEU A 51 4.71 -6.95 -2.06
C LEU A 51 5.25 -5.72 -2.80
N LEU A 52 5.28 -5.80 -4.12
CA LEU A 52 5.57 -4.67 -5.01
C LEU A 52 4.26 -3.95 -5.27
N CYS A 53 4.17 -2.70 -4.83
CA CYS A 53 3.01 -1.86 -5.05
C CYS A 53 3.27 -0.90 -6.20
N TYR A 54 2.40 -0.97 -7.20
CA TYR A 54 2.25 0.04 -8.24
C TYR A 54 0.95 0.82 -8.01
N ASP A 55 0.78 1.92 -8.72
CA ASP A 55 -0.40 2.78 -8.64
C ASP A 55 -1.71 2.08 -8.97
N GLY A 56 -1.73 1.10 -9.88
CA GLY A 56 -2.94 0.34 -10.23
C GLY A 56 -3.01 -1.11 -9.72
N CYS A 57 -1.93 -1.63 -9.13
CA CYS A 57 -1.87 -3.04 -8.74
C CYS A 57 -0.75 -3.39 -7.75
N GLY A 58 -0.88 -4.57 -7.13
CA GLY A 58 0.13 -5.21 -6.29
C GLY A 58 0.58 -6.55 -6.87
N LEU A 59 1.86 -6.87 -6.69
CA LEU A 59 2.45 -8.12 -7.15
C LEU A 59 3.38 -8.69 -6.09
N TYR A 60 3.15 -9.94 -5.68
CA TYR A 60 4.07 -10.60 -4.76
C TYR A 60 5.31 -11.10 -5.50
N THR A 61 6.47 -11.02 -4.85
CA THR A 61 7.70 -11.63 -5.31
C THR A 61 8.38 -12.44 -4.21
N ASP A 62 9.22 -13.39 -4.62
CA ASP A 62 10.19 -14.00 -3.72
C ASP A 62 11.36 -13.04 -3.42
N LYS A 63 12.29 -13.46 -2.54
CA LYS A 63 13.52 -12.73 -2.22
C LYS A 63 14.49 -12.51 -3.38
N ASN A 64 14.31 -13.22 -4.50
CA ASN A 64 15.11 -13.03 -5.71
C ASN A 64 14.44 -12.03 -6.67
N GLY A 65 13.26 -11.50 -6.32
CA GLY A 65 12.47 -10.60 -7.16
C GLY A 65 11.65 -11.32 -8.23
N ASN A 66 11.53 -12.65 -8.16
CA ASN A 66 10.68 -13.40 -9.10
C ASN A 66 9.21 -13.15 -8.76
N PRO A 67 8.38 -12.67 -9.70
CA PRO A 67 6.98 -12.43 -9.45
C PRO A 67 6.19 -13.72 -9.35
N ASP A 68 5.21 -13.74 -8.44
CA ASP A 68 4.18 -14.75 -8.34
C ASP A 68 2.92 -14.24 -9.08
N PRO A 69 2.67 -14.70 -10.32
CA PRO A 69 1.58 -14.19 -11.14
C PRO A 69 0.19 -14.60 -10.64
N ASP A 70 0.10 -15.63 -9.79
CA ASP A 70 -1.16 -16.17 -9.28
C ASP A 70 -1.69 -15.38 -8.08
N THR A 71 -0.83 -14.64 -7.40
CA THR A 71 -1.18 -13.85 -6.20
C THR A 71 -1.27 -12.34 -6.47
N LYS A 72 -1.37 -11.93 -7.75
CA LYS A 72 -1.50 -10.53 -8.14
C LYS A 72 -2.81 -9.90 -7.64
N ILE A 73 -2.75 -8.61 -7.29
CA ILE A 73 -3.91 -7.85 -6.79
C ILE A 73 -4.12 -6.63 -7.68
N LYS A 74 -5.36 -6.37 -8.09
CA LYS A 74 -5.74 -5.13 -8.76
C LYS A 74 -6.40 -4.20 -7.75
N TRP A 75 -5.92 -2.96 -7.67
CA TRP A 75 -6.53 -1.93 -6.83
C TRP A 75 -7.83 -1.43 -7.47
N GLU A 76 -8.76 -0.91 -6.67
CA GLU A 76 -10.00 -0.35 -7.20
C GLU A 76 -9.78 1.03 -7.82
N ALA A 77 -8.78 1.77 -7.34
CA ALA A 77 -8.36 3.04 -7.91
C ALA A 77 -6.84 3.15 -8.08
N ILE A 78 -6.44 4.22 -8.77
CA ILE A 78 -5.04 4.62 -8.88
C ILE A 78 -4.60 5.20 -7.55
N ALA A 79 -3.74 4.46 -6.85
CA ALA A 79 -3.13 4.90 -5.61
C ALA A 79 -2.06 5.97 -5.88
N GLU A 80 -2.06 7.01 -5.06
CA GLU A 80 -1.05 8.06 -5.03
C GLU A 80 0.07 7.73 -4.03
N ARG A 81 -0.28 7.02 -2.95
CA ARG A 81 0.65 6.55 -1.90
C ARG A 81 0.19 5.21 -1.34
N VAL A 82 1.13 4.44 -0.82
CA VAL A 82 0.86 3.17 -0.14
C VAL A 82 1.53 3.16 1.23
N ALA A 83 0.82 2.65 2.23
CA ALA A 83 1.38 2.34 3.54
C ALA A 83 1.11 0.86 3.88
N LEU A 84 2.10 0.19 4.45
CA LEU A 84 1.93 -1.16 4.96
C LEU A 84 1.82 -1.10 6.48
N HIS A 85 0.71 -1.59 7.01
CA HIS A 85 0.47 -1.75 8.43
C HIS A 85 -0.08 -3.16 8.64
N SER A 86 0.81 -4.13 8.78
CA SER A 86 0.42 -5.54 8.91
C SER A 86 -0.72 -5.72 9.94
N PRO A 87 -1.80 -6.45 9.59
CA PRO A 87 -1.95 -7.33 8.43
C PRO A 87 -2.54 -6.66 7.17
N TYR A 88 -2.55 -5.33 7.10
CA TYR A 88 -3.19 -4.56 6.02
C TYR A 88 -2.21 -3.75 5.17
N VAL A 89 -2.57 -3.60 3.90
CA VAL A 89 -1.99 -2.58 3.00
C VAL A 89 -3.04 -1.51 2.74
N LEU A 90 -2.62 -0.26 2.80
CA LEU A 90 -3.47 0.92 2.69
C LEU A 90 -3.07 1.70 1.44
N LEU A 91 -4.05 1.94 0.59
CA LEU A 91 -3.90 2.60 -0.70
C LEU A 91 -4.64 3.93 -0.64
N PHE A 92 -3.90 5.01 -0.80
CA PHE A 92 -4.42 6.38 -0.72
C PHE A 92 -4.64 6.92 -2.11
N ASN A 93 -5.85 7.35 -2.41
CA ASN A 93 -6.08 8.32 -3.48
C ASN A 93 -6.75 9.56 -2.87
N SER A 94 -7.09 10.54 -3.71
CA SER A 94 -7.70 11.79 -3.27
C SER A 94 -9.17 11.68 -2.85
N ASP A 95 -9.86 10.58 -3.15
CA ASP A 95 -11.29 10.38 -2.90
C ASP A 95 -11.59 9.40 -1.75
N PHE A 96 -10.69 8.45 -1.49
CA PHE A 96 -10.83 7.41 -0.48
C PHE A 96 -9.51 6.74 -0.07
N ILE A 97 -9.55 6.06 1.08
CA ILE A 97 -8.54 5.08 1.50
C ILE A 97 -9.10 3.69 1.24
N GLU A 98 -8.36 2.88 0.49
CA GLU A 98 -8.65 1.47 0.24
C GLU A 98 -7.76 0.61 1.14
N ALA A 99 -8.37 -0.17 2.03
CA ALA A 99 -7.68 -1.09 2.93
C ALA A 99 -7.87 -2.53 2.47
N ARG A 100 -6.76 -3.26 2.30
CA ARG A 100 -6.76 -4.67 1.89
C ARG A 100 -5.99 -5.53 2.87
N GLU A 101 -6.47 -6.74 3.10
CA GLU A 101 -5.71 -7.77 3.81
C GLU A 101 -4.52 -8.22 2.94
N ILE A 102 -3.31 -8.20 3.50
CA ILE A 102 -2.09 -8.58 2.77
C ILE A 102 -2.20 -10.05 2.31
N GLN A 103 -2.53 -10.97 3.22
CA GLN A 103 -2.50 -12.40 2.91
C GLN A 103 -3.43 -12.80 1.77
N SER A 104 -4.67 -12.28 1.75
CA SER A 104 -5.68 -12.66 0.74
C SER A 104 -5.81 -11.67 -0.41
N GLY A 105 -5.29 -10.45 -0.27
CA GLY A 105 -5.50 -9.34 -1.19
C GLY A 105 -6.95 -8.81 -1.22
N LYS A 106 -7.84 -9.30 -0.34
CA LYS A 106 -9.25 -8.89 -0.33
C LYS A 106 -9.39 -7.46 0.18
N LEU A 107 -10.30 -6.72 -0.44
CA LEU A 107 -10.79 -5.44 0.09
C LEU A 107 -11.53 -5.71 1.39
N VAL A 108 -11.07 -5.09 2.48
CA VAL A 108 -11.72 -5.18 3.79
C VAL A 108 -12.49 -3.90 4.13
N GLN A 109 -12.04 -2.75 3.65
CA GLN A 109 -12.69 -1.47 3.91
C GLN A 109 -12.36 -0.43 2.83
N LYS A 110 -13.31 0.48 2.63
CA LYS A 110 -13.14 1.73 1.90
C LYS A 110 -13.58 2.88 2.78
N ILE A 111 -12.74 3.90 2.93
CA ILE A 111 -13.00 5.09 3.75
C ILE A 111 -13.09 6.28 2.79
N GLU A 112 -14.29 6.78 2.54
CA GLU A 112 -14.56 7.85 1.57
C GLU A 112 -14.42 9.22 2.24
N GLU A 113 -13.44 10.01 1.83
CA GLU A 113 -13.26 11.40 2.25
C GLU A 113 -12.64 12.22 1.11
N ASN A 114 -13.06 13.47 0.96
CA ASN A 114 -12.52 14.31 -0.11
C ASN A 114 -11.17 14.93 0.27
N GLY A 115 -10.23 14.88 -0.66
CA GLY A 115 -8.92 15.50 -0.54
C GLY A 115 -7.94 14.74 0.35
N ILE A 116 -8.12 13.43 0.51
CA ILE A 116 -7.21 12.59 1.28
C ILE A 116 -5.78 12.68 0.70
N ARG A 117 -4.82 12.94 1.58
CA ARG A 117 -3.39 12.71 1.31
C ARG A 117 -2.75 12.06 2.53
N CYS A 118 -2.04 10.96 2.32
CA CYS A 118 -1.25 10.36 3.39
C CYS A 118 -0.06 11.27 3.71
N LEU A 119 0.03 11.76 4.96
CA LEU A 119 1.13 12.58 5.45
C LEU A 119 2.27 11.73 6.01
N TRP A 120 1.91 10.68 6.75
CA TRP A 120 2.83 9.73 7.37
C TRP A 120 2.30 8.31 7.20
N ASP A 121 3.19 7.41 6.84
CA ASP A 121 2.93 6.00 6.52
C ASP A 121 3.29 5.06 7.69
N GLY A 122 3.40 5.62 8.89
CA GLY A 122 3.58 4.87 10.12
C GLY A 122 5.00 4.42 10.43
N ARG A 123 5.95 4.56 9.51
CA ARG A 123 7.32 4.07 9.74
C ARG A 123 8.02 4.89 10.80
N GLU A 124 8.62 4.16 11.74
CA GLU A 124 9.49 4.73 12.76
C GLU A 124 10.81 5.19 12.13
N ALA A 125 11.57 6.02 12.86
CA ALA A 125 12.83 6.56 12.37
C ALA A 125 13.89 5.48 12.06
N ASP A 126 13.75 4.28 12.64
CA ASP A 126 14.59 3.11 12.38
C ASP A 126 14.09 2.23 11.21
N GLY A 127 13.02 2.64 10.53
CA GLY A 127 12.41 1.91 9.42
C GLY A 127 11.53 0.74 9.85
N SER A 128 11.33 0.53 11.15
CA SER A 128 10.40 -0.48 11.65
C SER A 128 8.95 -0.08 11.38
N GLN A 129 8.10 -1.10 11.22
CA GLN A 129 6.66 -0.90 11.07
C GLN A 129 6.01 -0.69 12.45
N PRO A 130 5.02 0.21 12.55
CA PRO A 130 4.37 0.48 13.82
C PRO A 130 3.49 -0.71 14.21
N GLN A 131 3.40 -0.99 15.52
CA GLN A 131 2.57 -2.09 16.05
C GLN A 131 1.05 -1.83 15.88
N GLN A 132 0.64 -0.60 15.56
CA GLN A 132 -0.75 -0.22 15.28
C GLN A 132 -0.85 0.55 13.97
N ALA A 133 -1.93 0.30 13.21
CA ALA A 133 -2.23 0.98 11.96
C ALA A 133 -2.71 2.42 12.21
N ARG A 134 -1.77 3.36 12.39
CA ARG A 134 -2.08 4.78 12.56
C ARG A 134 -1.72 5.52 11.28
N VAL A 135 -2.75 6.04 10.62
CA VAL A 135 -2.58 6.81 9.39
C VAL A 135 -2.91 8.26 9.64
N HIS A 136 -1.97 9.13 9.30
CA HIS A 136 -2.24 10.55 9.28
C HIS A 136 -2.62 10.93 7.86
N ALA A 137 -3.92 11.08 7.60
CA ALA A 137 -4.46 11.44 6.30
C ALA A 137 -5.08 12.85 6.37
N VAL A 138 -4.73 13.72 5.42
CA VAL A 138 -5.18 15.12 5.39
C VAL A 138 -5.48 15.55 3.96
N ASP A 139 -6.64 16.17 3.71
CA ASP A 139 -6.78 17.57 3.27
C ASP A 139 -8.24 17.91 2.93
N VAL A 140 -9.00 18.44 3.88
CA VAL A 140 -10.33 19.01 3.61
C VAL A 140 -10.15 20.42 3.03
N LYS A 141 -10.36 20.61 1.72
CA LYS A 141 -10.55 21.94 1.13
C LYS A 141 -12.01 22.38 1.23
N ASP A 142 -12.38 22.95 2.36
CA ASP A 142 -13.59 23.78 2.49
C ASP A 142 -13.18 25.26 2.48
N GLY A 143 -12.96 25.81 1.28
CA GLY A 143 -12.42 27.17 1.11
C GLY A 143 -10.91 27.30 1.38
N ASN A 144 -10.50 28.27 2.20
CA ASN A 144 -9.08 28.65 2.46
C ASN A 144 -8.50 28.03 3.75
N ARG A 145 -9.14 27.00 4.32
CA ARG A 145 -8.70 26.33 5.55
C ARG A 145 -8.36 24.87 5.27
N THR A 146 -7.15 24.46 5.63
CA THR A 146 -6.72 23.05 5.69
C THR A 146 -7.03 22.50 7.08
N ARG A 147 -7.92 21.51 7.18
CA ARG A 147 -8.14 20.75 8.41
C ARG A 147 -7.24 19.51 8.41
N HIS A 148 -6.49 19.31 9.50
CA HIS A 148 -5.70 18.11 9.72
C HIS A 148 -6.52 17.17 10.60
N GLU A 149 -6.83 15.98 10.09
CA GLU A 149 -7.48 14.92 10.84
C GLU A 149 -6.54 13.71 10.94
N ILE A 150 -6.69 12.92 11.99
CA ILE A 150 -5.96 11.68 12.18
C ILE A 150 -6.98 10.57 11.99
N ILE A 151 -6.79 9.73 10.99
CA ILE A 151 -7.64 8.57 10.76
C ILE A 151 -6.92 7.36 11.33
N GLU A 152 -7.27 7.01 12.56
CA GLU A 152 -6.74 5.81 13.19
C GLU A 152 -7.49 4.58 12.66
N ILE A 153 -6.76 3.63 12.08
CA ILE A 153 -7.35 2.37 11.64
C ILE A 153 -7.27 1.41 12.83
N VAL A 154 -8.40 1.24 13.49
CA VAL A 154 -8.53 0.27 14.58
C VAL A 154 -8.93 -1.08 13.97
N PRO A 155 -8.17 -2.16 14.19
CA PRO A 155 -8.59 -3.50 13.79
C PRO A 155 -9.97 -3.80 14.40
N VAL A 156 -10.96 -4.10 13.57
CA VAL A 156 -12.27 -4.55 14.06
C VAL A 156 -12.09 -6.00 14.53
N THR A 157 -11.81 -6.18 15.83
CA THR A 157 -11.95 -7.48 16.47
C THR A 157 -13.44 -7.79 16.54
N ASP A 158 -13.88 -8.93 16.01
CA ASP A 158 -15.28 -9.35 16.06
C ASP A 158 -15.84 -9.20 17.49
N SER A 159 -16.62 -8.15 17.73
CA SER A 159 -17.73 -8.07 18.71
C SER A 159 -18.25 -6.65 19.01
N GLU A 160 -17.71 -5.56 18.46
CA GLU A 160 -18.34 -4.24 18.68
C GLU A 160 -18.47 -3.41 17.40
N SER A 161 -19.71 -3.00 17.15
CA SER A 161 -20.10 -2.09 16.08
C SER A 161 -19.24 -0.84 16.12
N ALA A 162 -18.56 -0.55 15.01
CA ALA A 162 -17.70 0.62 14.86
C ALA A 162 -18.40 1.90 15.32
N LYS A 163 -17.84 2.56 16.34
CA LYS A 163 -18.09 3.97 16.61
C LYS A 163 -16.79 4.72 16.30
N LEU A 164 -16.87 5.64 15.34
CA LEU A 164 -15.89 6.72 15.17
C LEU A 164 -15.96 7.64 16.40
N VAL A 165 -14.81 8.03 16.93
CA VAL A 165 -14.64 9.23 17.78
C VAL A 165 -13.80 10.23 17.02
#